data_AF-L0HFN3-F1
#
_entry.id   AF-L0HFN3-F1
#
_cell.length_a   1.000
_cell.length_b   1.000
_cell.length_c   1.000
_cell.angle_alpha   90.00
_cell.angle_beta   90.00
_cell.angle_gamma   90.00
#
_symmetry.space_group_name_H-M   'P 1'
#
loop_
_entity.id
_entity.type
_entity.pdbx_description
1 polymer ?
#
loop_
_entity_poly.entity_id
_entity_poly.type
_entity_poly.pdbx_seq_one_letter_code
_entity_poly.pdbx_strand_id
1 'polypeptide(L)' 'MQAASSIYIREDLKTQLNTLKRHPKESYNDVIERLVNLAVDDEPLSADAIRGLEEGLHDIKAGNLIPEEEIRKKYGAE' A
#
# COMPACT_ATOMS: atom_id res chain seq x y z
N MET A 1 19.59 -2.66 22.71
CA MET A 1 19.53 -1.67 21.62
C MET A 1 19.88 -2.39 20.33
N GLN A 2 19.13 -2.18 19.25
CA GLN A 2 19.50 -2.71 17.93
C GLN A 2 20.82 -2.07 17.49
N ALA A 3 21.62 -2.79 16.68
CA ALA A 3 22.82 -2.22 16.09
C ALA A 3 22.43 -1.08 15.15
N ALA A 4 23.13 0.06 15.25
CA ALA A 4 22.87 1.23 14.43
C ALA A 4 24.16 1.66 13.71
N SER A 5 24.01 2.16 12.49
CA SER A 5 25.07 2.77 11.70
C SER A 5 24.66 4.21 11.34
N SER A 6 25.63 5.03 10.96
CA SER A 6 25.39 6.38 10.48
C SER A 6 25.35 6.42 8.95
N ILE A 7 24.47 7.26 8.43
CA ILE A 7 24.41 7.61 7.00
C ILE A 7 24.58 9.12 6.85
N TYR A 8 25.16 9.54 5.73
CA TYR A 8 25.19 10.94 5.37
C TYR A 8 23.90 11.32 4.65
N ILE A 9 23.22 12.37 5.14
CA ILE A 9 22.06 12.97 4.49
C ILE A 9 22.30 14.47 4.33
N ARG A 10 21.86 15.04 3.21
CA ARG A 10 21.90 16.49 3.01
C ARG A 10 20.87 17.18 3.90
N GLU A 11 21.12 18.43 4.27
CA GLU A 11 20.23 19.17 5.17
C GLU A 11 18.84 19.42 4.55
N ASP A 12 18.76 19.66 3.23
CA ASP A 12 17.49 19.82 2.51
C ASP A 12 16.60 18.57 2.65
N LEU A 13 17.19 17.39 2.48
CA LEU A 13 16.47 16.12 2.62
C LEU A 13 16.03 15.87 4.07
N LYS A 14 16.87 16.22 5.04
CA LYS A 14 16.51 16.13 6.47
C LYS A 14 15.35 17.06 6.83
N THR A 15 15.31 18.26 6.25
CA THR A 15 14.15 19.15 6.38
C THR A 15 12.89 18.52 5.79
N GLN A 16 12.98 17.90 4.61
CA GLN A 16 11.85 17.17 4.04
C GLN A 16 11.38 16.03 4.94
N LEU A 17 12.30 15.22 5.49
CA LEU A 17 11.96 14.16 6.44
C LEU A 17 11.24 14.69 7.68
N ASN A 18 11.58 15.90 8.16
CA ASN A 18 10.84 16.53 9.26
C ASN A 18 9.39 16.87 8.91
N THR A 19 9.13 17.32 7.68
CA THR A 19 7.75 17.61 7.22
C THR A 19 6.91 16.35 7.09
N LEU A 20 7.56 15.19 6.90
CA LEU A 20 6.91 13.88 6.79
C LEU A 20 6.58 13.24 8.14
N LYS A 21 6.96 13.86 9.26
CA LYS A 21 6.62 13.38 10.59
C LYS A 21 5.13 13.56 10.87
N ARG A 22 4.46 12.49 11.31
CA ARG A 22 3.08 12.46 11.79
C ARG A 22 2.94 13.13 13.15
N HIS A 23 3.97 13.07 13.98
CA HIS A 23 4.00 13.76 15.27
C HIS A 23 5.40 14.28 15.63
N PRO A 24 5.52 15.33 16.47
CA PRO A 24 6.81 15.96 16.77
C PRO A 24 7.89 15.01 17.32
N LYS A 25 7.48 13.95 18.02
CA LYS A 25 8.37 12.96 18.64
C LYS A 25 8.73 11.76 17.75
N GLU A 26 8.26 11.71 16.50
CA GLU A 26 8.56 10.59 15.59
C GLU A 26 10.05 10.61 15.25
N SER A 27 10.69 9.44 15.32
CA SER A 27 12.10 9.32 14.99
C SER A 27 12.27 9.33 13.46
N TYR A 28 13.47 9.69 12.98
CA TYR A 28 13.74 9.56 11.55
C TYR A 28 13.73 8.09 11.10
N ASN A 29 14.03 7.14 12.00
CA ASN A 29 13.96 5.72 11.68
C ASN A 29 12.51 5.31 11.37
N ASP A 30 11.53 5.72 12.19
CA ASP A 30 10.12 5.39 11.95
C ASP A 30 9.62 5.99 10.62
N VAL A 31 10.04 7.23 10.32
CA VAL A 31 9.71 7.89 9.05
C VAL A 31 10.32 7.12 7.88
N ILE A 32 11.61 6.78 7.96
CA ILE A 32 12.34 6.08 6.89
C ILE A 32 11.77 4.67 6.70
N GLU A 33 11.52 3.92 7.76
CA GLU A 33 10.93 2.58 7.70
C GLU A 33 9.57 2.62 7.01
N ARG A 34 8.71 3.58 7.39
CA ARG A 34 7.43 3.78 6.71
C ARG A 34 7.60 4.13 5.23
N LEU A 35 8.56 4.98 4.87
CA LEU A 35 8.83 5.30 3.47
C LEU A 35 9.33 4.09 2.68
N VAL A 36 10.18 3.26 3.30
CA VAL A 36 10.66 2.01 2.70
C VAL A 36 9.50 1.05 2.47
N ASN A 37 8.62 0.86 3.46
CA ASN A 37 7.45 -0.01 3.33
C ASN A 37 6.44 0.47 2.29
N LEU A 38 6.41 1.78 2.00
CA LEU A 38 5.60 2.32 0.91
C LEU A 38 6.24 2.16 -0.46
N ALA A 39 7.58 2.13 -0.52
CA ALA A 39 8.33 2.03 -1.77
C ALA A 39 8.60 0.59 -2.19
N VAL A 40 8.70 -0.33 -1.23
CA VAL A 40 8.94 -1.75 -1.43
C VAL A 40 7.62 -2.47 -1.21
N ASP A 41 6.97 -2.82 -2.31
CA ASP A 41 5.85 -3.76 -2.29
C ASP A 41 6.42 -5.18 -2.12
N ASP A 42 6.29 -5.73 -0.92
CA ASP A 42 6.76 -7.07 -0.56
C ASP A 42 5.82 -8.17 -1.10
N GLU A 43 4.60 -7.82 -1.49
CA GLU A 43 3.60 -8.71 -2.05
C GLU A 43 2.98 -8.12 -3.33
N PRO A 44 3.77 -7.94 -4.40
CA PRO A 44 3.25 -7.38 -5.63
C PRO A 44 2.21 -8.32 -6.24
N LEU A 45 1.10 -7.75 -6.71
CA LEU A 45 0.07 -8.49 -7.41
C LEU A 45 0.66 -9.21 -8.64
N SER A 46 0.30 -10.48 -8.81
CA SER A 46 0.64 -11.21 -10.03
C SER A 46 -0.06 -10.59 -11.24
N ALA A 47 0.49 -10.79 -12.44
CA ALA A 47 -0.13 -10.33 -13.67
C ALA A 47 -1.58 -10.84 -13.83
N ASP A 48 -1.85 -12.06 -13.37
CA ASP A 48 -3.19 -12.65 -13.38
C ASP A 48 -4.13 -11.98 -12.38
N ALA A 49 -3.64 -11.63 -11.19
CA ALA A 49 -4.42 -10.88 -10.21
C ALA A 49 -4.76 -9.47 -10.72
N ILE A 50 -3.80 -8.78 -11.32
CA ILE A 50 -4.01 -7.46 -11.93
C ILE A 50 -5.07 -7.56 -13.04
N ARG A 51 -4.93 -8.53 -13.95
CA ARG A 51 -5.89 -8.74 -15.03
C ARG A 51 -7.31 -9.04 -14.52
N GLY A 52 -7.44 -9.88 -13.49
CA GLY A 52 -8.74 -10.15 -12.86
C GLY A 52 -9.37 -8.90 -12.25
N LEU A 53 -8.57 -8.02 -11.64
CA LEU A 53 -9.05 -6.73 -11.13
C LEU A 53 -9.49 -5.79 -12.26
N GLU A 54 -8.75 -5.74 -13.36
CA GLU A 54 -9.12 -4.93 -14.54
C GLU A 54 -10.41 -5.41 -15.20
N GLU A 55 -10.59 -6.72 -15.33
CA GLU A 55 -11.83 -7.34 -15.82
C GLU A 55 -13.02 -6.97 -14.91
N GLY A 56 -12.87 -7.10 -13.58
CA GLY A 56 -13.90 -6.70 -12.63
C GLY A 56 -14.24 -5.20 -12.69
N LEU A 57 -13.23 -4.33 -12.80
CA LEU A 57 -13.44 -2.89 -12.97
C LEU A 57 -14.16 -2.56 -14.28
N HIS A 58 -13.88 -3.29 -15.35
CA HIS A 58 -14.57 -3.15 -16.62
C HIS A 58 -16.05 -3.52 -16.49
N ASP A 59 -16.38 -4.64 -15.86
CA ASP A 59 -17.75 -5.09 -15.67
C ASP A 59 -18.57 -4.13 -14.80
N ILE A 60 -17.97 -3.59 -13.73
CA ILE A 60 -18.61 -2.55 -12.90
C ILE A 60 -18.92 -1.32 -13.74
N LYS A 61 -17.98 -0.84 -14.56
CA LYS A 61 -18.17 0.32 -15.44
C LYS A 61 -19.21 0.07 -16.53
N ALA A 62 -19.30 -1.16 -17.03
CA ALA A 62 -20.29 -1.58 -18.02
C ALA A 62 -21.69 -1.76 -17.42
N GLY A 63 -21.84 -1.73 -16.09
CA GLY A 63 -23.09 -2.00 -15.39
C GLY A 63 -23.45 -3.49 -15.34
N ASN A 64 -22.48 -4.37 -15.65
CA ASN A 64 -22.62 -5.83 -15.60
C ASN A 64 -22.49 -6.31 -14.15
N LEU A 65 -23.45 -5.94 -13.31
CA LEU A 65 -23.48 -6.30 -11.90
C LEU A 65 -24.46 -7.46 -11.67
N ILE A 66 -24.06 -8.41 -10.81
CA ILE A 66 -24.91 -9.51 -10.37
C ILE A 66 -25.45 -9.16 -8.98
N PRO A 67 -26.75 -9.32 -8.70
CA PRO A 67 -27.30 -9.12 -7.37
C PRO A 67 -26.60 -9.99 -6.31
N GLU A 68 -26.43 -9.44 -5.11
CA GLU A 68 -25.72 -10.12 -4.02
C GLU A 68 -26.34 -11.49 -3.68
N GLU A 69 -27.67 -11.60 -3.69
CA GLU A 69 -28.38 -12.86 -3.43
C GLU A 69 -28.00 -13.98 -4.41
N GLU A 70 -27.78 -13.64 -5.68
CA GLU A 70 -27.38 -14.61 -6.71
C GLU A 70 -25.92 -15.02 -6.56
N ILE A 71 -25.03 -14.07 -6.24
CA ILE A 71 -23.61 -14.33 -5.95
C ILE A 71 -23.49 -15.29 -4.76
N ARG A 72 -24.21 -15.01 -3.66
CA ARG A 72 -24.17 -15.81 -2.43
C ARG A 72 -24.65 -17.24 -2.68
N LYS A 73 -25.73 -17.41 -3.44
CA LYS A 73 -26.23 -18.73 -3.86
C LYS A 73 -25.25 -19.48 -4.76
N LYS A 74 -24.55 -18.78 -5.66
CA LYS A 74 -23.63 -19.38 -6.63
C LYS A 74 -22.32 -19.84 -5.99
N TYR A 75 -21.79 -19.08 -5.03
CA TYR A 75 -20.48 -19.33 -4.43
C TYR A 75 -20.54 -19.86 -2.99
N GLY A 76 -21.75 -20.06 -2.44
CA GLY A 76 -21.94 -20.64 -1.10
C GLY A 76 -21.46 -19.72 0.03
N ALA A 77 -21.42 -18.40 -0.21
CA ALA A 77 -21.09 -17.42 0.80
C ALA A 77 -22.35 -17.11 1.63
N GLU A 78 -22.47 -17.75 2.80
CA GLU A 78 -23.50 -17.43 3.80
C GLU A 78 -23.28 -16.09 4.47
#